data_AF-A0A528V4D9-F1
#
_entry.id   AF-A0A528V4D9-F1
#
_cell.length_a   1.000
_cell.length_b   1.000
_cell.length_c   1.000
_cell.angle_alpha   90.00
_cell.angle_beta   90.00
_cell.angle_gamma   90.00
#
_symmetry.space_group_name_H-M   'P 1'
#
loop_
_entity.id
_entity.type
_entity.pdbx_description
1 polymer ?
#
loop_
_entity_poly.entity_id
_entity_poly.type
_entity_poly.pdbx_seq_one_letter_code
_entity_poly.pdbx_strand_id
1 'polypeptide(L)'
;IPPTYLPKLLPWLVRFWRAGRSDRYEASLAAQAGMMRLAEAEWAGLMARSGTENMLREDGSLELYESEAEYKASLPGWAARQRFGIGFS
;
A
#
# COMPACT_ATOMS: atom_id res chain seq x y z
N ILE A 1 14.19 -24.89 -0.21
CA ILE A 1 14.78 -24.68 -1.55
C ILE A 1 16.10 -25.46 -1.59
N PRO A 2 16.30 -26.40 -2.52
CA PRO A 2 17.57 -27.13 -2.60
C PRO A 2 18.72 -26.14 -2.89
N PRO A 3 19.86 -26.21 -2.16
CA PRO A 3 20.94 -25.22 -2.23
C PRO A 3 21.57 -25.10 -3.63
N THR A 4 21.44 -26.14 -4.46
CA THR A 4 21.91 -26.18 -5.85
C THR A 4 21.25 -25.14 -6.77
N TYR A 5 20.07 -24.62 -6.41
CA TYR A 5 19.39 -23.57 -7.17
C TYR A 5 19.79 -22.14 -6.80
N LEU A 6 20.49 -21.97 -5.67
CA LEU A 6 20.87 -20.66 -5.16
C LEU A 6 21.74 -19.85 -6.15
N PRO A 7 22.73 -20.44 -6.86
CA PRO A 7 23.52 -19.71 -7.85
C PRO A 7 22.69 -19.20 -9.05
N LYS A 8 21.64 -19.95 -9.44
CA LYS A 8 20.73 -19.55 -10.53
C LYS A 8 19.78 -18.42 -10.10
N LEU A 9 19.38 -18.41 -8.83
CA LEU A 9 18.50 -17.38 -8.25
C LEU A 9 19.25 -16.11 -7.84
N LEU A 10 20.56 -16.21 -7.56
CA LEU A 10 21.37 -15.11 -7.05
C LEU A 10 21.28 -13.81 -7.89
N PRO A 11 21.38 -13.85 -9.23
CA PRO A 11 21.27 -12.63 -10.04
C PRO A 11 19.91 -11.95 -9.92
N TRP A 12 18.83 -12.75 -9.81
CA TRP A 12 17.49 -12.23 -9.59
C TRP A 12 17.35 -11.64 -8.17
N LEU A 13 17.87 -12.32 -7.14
CA LEU A 13 17.87 -11.82 -5.76
C LEU A 13 18.62 -10.50 -5.61
N VAL A 14 19.78 -10.36 -6.26
CA VAL A 14 20.56 -9.11 -6.26
C VAL A 14 19.76 -7.97 -6.92
N ARG A 15 19.09 -8.25 -8.05
CA ARG A 15 18.22 -7.26 -8.73
C ARG A 15 17.02 -6.89 -7.88
N PHE A 16 16.40 -7.86 -7.22
CA PHE A 16 15.26 -7.68 -6.32
C PHE A 16 15.66 -6.83 -5.12
N TRP A 17 16.76 -7.18 -4.44
CA TRP A 17 17.30 -6.40 -3.33
C TRP A 17 17.63 -4.97 -3.76
N ARG A 18 18.24 -4.78 -4.93
CA ARG A 18 18.56 -3.45 -5.47
C ARG A 18 17.29 -2.65 -5.80
N ALA A 19 16.23 -3.28 -6.29
CA ALA A 19 14.95 -2.64 -6.55
C ALA A 19 14.22 -2.26 -5.26
N GLY A 20 14.45 -3.00 -4.16
CA GLY A 20 13.96 -2.69 -2.82
C GLY A 20 14.81 -1.69 -2.04
N ARG A 21 15.83 -1.06 -2.65
CA ARG A 21 16.62 -0.02 -1.96
C ARG A 21 15.75 1.18 -1.60
N SER A 22 16.06 1.78 -0.46
CA SER A 22 15.29 2.86 0.17
C SER A 22 15.10 4.09 -0.72
N ASP A 23 15.99 4.34 -1.67
CA ASP A 23 15.90 5.43 -2.65
C ASP A 23 14.71 5.26 -3.62
N ARG A 24 14.27 4.02 -3.87
CA ARG A 24 13.11 3.71 -4.72
C ARG A 24 11.83 3.48 -3.95
N TYR A 25 11.93 3.25 -2.64
CA TYR A 25 10.78 3.02 -1.77
C TYR A 25 9.84 4.23 -1.76
N GLU A 26 10.39 5.43 -1.49
CA GLU A 26 9.59 6.66 -1.41
C GLU A 26 8.95 7.05 -2.75
N ALA A 27 9.69 6.90 -3.85
CA ALA A 27 9.15 7.17 -5.18
C ALA A 27 8.02 6.19 -5.55
N SER A 28 8.19 4.90 -5.25
CA SER A 28 7.15 3.88 -5.48
C SER A 28 5.91 4.13 -4.62
N LEU A 29 6.12 4.48 -3.35
CA LEU A 29 5.04 4.78 -2.42
C LEU A 29 4.24 6.01 -2.87
N ALA A 30 4.92 7.08 -3.30
CA ALA A 30 4.27 8.27 -3.84
C ALA A 30 3.48 7.98 -5.12
N ALA A 31 4.04 7.18 -6.03
CA ALA A 31 3.35 6.75 -7.24
C ALA A 31 2.08 5.93 -6.90
N GLN A 32 2.19 4.99 -5.95
CA GLN A 32 1.05 4.19 -5.51
C GLN A 32 -0.05 5.05 -4.88
N ALA A 33 0.31 5.98 -3.99
CA ALA A 33 -0.65 6.91 -3.38
C ALA A 33 -1.34 7.79 -4.44
N GLY A 34 -0.60 8.24 -5.45
CA GLY A 34 -1.16 8.99 -6.58
C GLY A 34 -2.17 8.18 -7.39
N MET A 35 -1.86 6.92 -7.69
CA MET A 35 -2.80 6.01 -8.39
C MET A 35 -4.06 5.75 -7.57
N MET A 36 -3.96 5.59 -6.26
CA MET A 36 -5.12 5.39 -5.38
C MET A 36 -6.05 6.61 -5.35
N ARG A 37 -5.50 7.82 -5.25
CA ARG A 37 -6.30 9.05 -5.32
C ARG A 37 -6.99 9.23 -6.67
N LEU A 38 -6.30 8.91 -7.76
CA LEU A 38 -6.91 8.93 -9.09
C LEU A 38 -8.05 7.91 -9.18
N ALA A 39 -7.81 6.68 -8.73
CA ALA A 39 -8.82 5.64 -8.72
C ALA A 39 -10.06 6.05 -7.93
N GLU A 40 -9.89 6.62 -6.73
CA GLU A 40 -10.98 7.14 -5.90
C GLU A 40 -11.85 8.15 -6.66
N ALA A 41 -11.23 9.16 -7.30
CA ALA A 41 -11.95 10.18 -8.06
C ALA A 41 -12.69 9.61 -9.29
N GLU A 42 -12.04 8.72 -10.04
CA GLU A 42 -12.64 8.09 -11.22
C GLU A 42 -13.79 7.15 -10.84
N TRP A 43 -13.67 6.44 -9.70
CA TRP A 43 -14.71 5.60 -9.16
C TRP A 43 -15.92 6.42 -8.72
N ALA A 44 -15.72 7.54 -8.02
CA ALA A 44 -16.81 8.45 -7.67
C ALA A 44 -17.55 8.95 -8.91
N GLY A 45 -16.81 9.36 -9.94
CA GLY A 45 -17.38 9.76 -11.23
C GLY A 45 -18.13 8.62 -11.94
N LEU A 46 -17.62 7.38 -11.87
CA LEU A 46 -18.29 6.21 -12.44
C LEU A 46 -19.60 5.92 -11.70
N MET A 47 -19.58 5.90 -10.37
CA MET A 47 -20.76 5.63 -9.54
C MET A 47 -21.86 6.66 -9.79
N ALA A 48 -21.49 7.93 -9.99
CA ALA A 48 -22.43 8.98 -10.37
C ALA A 48 -23.10 8.74 -11.73
N ARG A 49 -22.38 8.18 -12.69
CA ARG A 49 -22.93 7.86 -14.01
C ARG A 49 -23.78 6.59 -14.00
N SER A 50 -23.48 5.63 -13.13
CA SER A 50 -24.24 4.38 -13.01
C SER A 50 -25.41 4.46 -12.03
N GLY A 51 -25.53 5.54 -11.24
CA GLY A 51 -26.56 5.68 -10.20
C GLY A 51 -26.36 4.70 -9.05
N THR A 52 -25.11 4.31 -8.77
CA THR A 52 -24.76 3.29 -7.77
C THR A 52 -24.07 3.88 -6.54
N GLU A 53 -24.14 5.19 -6.34
CA GLU A 53 -23.52 5.86 -5.18
C GLU A 53 -24.07 5.33 -3.85
N ASN A 54 -25.34 4.93 -3.83
CA ASN A 54 -26.00 4.33 -2.66
C ASN A 54 -25.46 2.94 -2.27
N MET A 55 -24.63 2.32 -3.11
CA MET A 55 -23.97 1.05 -2.81
C MET A 55 -22.62 1.25 -2.11
N LEU A 56 -22.06 2.47 -2.14
CA LEU A 56 -20.84 2.81 -1.43
C LEU A 56 -21.17 3.10 0.04
N ARG A 57 -20.33 2.57 0.94
CA ARG A 57 -20.34 2.92 2.36
C ARG A 57 -18.98 3.46 2.74
N GLU A 58 -18.98 4.61 3.40
CA GLU A 58 -17.78 5.32 3.84
C GLU A 58 -17.66 5.27 5.36
N ASP A 59 -17.94 4.11 5.95
CA ASP A 59 -17.99 3.90 7.41
C ASP A 59 -16.59 3.76 8.04
N GLY A 60 -15.52 3.88 7.26
CA GLY A 60 -14.15 3.68 7.70
C GLY A 60 -13.71 2.22 7.76
N SER A 61 -12.55 1.95 8.38
CA SER A 61 -12.00 0.60 8.51
C SER A 61 -11.43 0.34 9.91
N LEU A 62 -11.82 -0.79 10.51
CA LEU A 62 -11.30 -1.23 11.80
C LEU A 62 -10.06 -2.13 11.60
N GLU A 63 -8.88 -1.63 11.97
CA GLU A 63 -7.65 -2.43 12.08
C GLU A 63 -7.47 -2.92 13.53
N LEU A 64 -7.57 -4.24 13.72
CA LEU A 64 -7.34 -4.90 15.02
C LEU A 64 -5.90 -5.37 15.13
N TYR A 65 -5.30 -5.16 16.30
CA TYR A 65 -3.96 -5.65 16.64
C TYR A 65 -4.05 -6.58 17.84
N GLU A 66 -3.43 -7.75 17.75
CA GLU A 66 -3.45 -8.76 18.81
C GLU A 66 -2.52 -8.40 19.98
N SER A 67 -1.55 -7.50 19.75
CA SER A 67 -0.59 -7.07 20.75
C SER A 67 -0.11 -5.63 20.58
N GLU A 68 0.46 -5.08 21.65
CA GLU A 68 1.12 -3.76 21.60
C GLU A 68 2.33 -3.76 20.64
N ALA A 69 3.04 -4.89 20.51
CA ALA A 69 4.17 -5.01 19.60
C ALA A 69 3.71 -4.91 18.14
N GLU A 70 2.59 -5.54 17.79
CA GLU A 70 2.00 -5.47 16.47
C GLU A 70 1.50 -4.06 16.15
N TYR A 71 0.84 -3.42 17.12
CA TYR A 71 0.44 -2.01 16.99
C TYR A 71 1.64 -1.09 16.73
N LYS A 72 2.73 -1.23 17.50
CA LYS A 72 3.96 -0.43 17.29
C LYS A 72 4.59 -0.68 15.92
N ALA A 73 4.53 -1.92 15.42
CA ALA A 73 5.04 -2.28 14.11
C ALA A 73 4.21 -1.69 12.95
N SER A 74 2.93 -1.37 13.16
CA SER A 74 2.07 -0.75 12.15
C SER A 74 2.25 0.77 12.05
N LEU A 75 2.78 1.44 13.08
CA LEU A 75 2.94 2.90 13.14
C LEU A 75 3.68 3.51 11.93
N PRO A 76 4.75 2.91 11.38
CA PRO A 76 5.39 3.45 10.17
C PRO A 76 4.45 3.50 8.96
N GLY A 77 3.57 2.49 8.82
CA GLY A 77 2.55 2.46 7.78
C GLY A 77 1.49 3.56 7.97
N TRP A 78 1.06 3.79 9.21
CA TRP A 78 0.16 4.89 9.55
C TRP A 78 0.78 6.27 9.31
N ALA A 79 2.05 6.46 9.66
CA ALA A 79 2.78 7.69 9.38
C ALA A 79 2.88 7.94 7.85
N ALA A 80 3.09 6.89 7.06
CA ALA A 80 3.07 6.98 5.61
C ALA A 80 1.70 7.40 5.08
N ARG A 81 0.61 6.77 5.55
CA ARG A 81 -0.77 7.14 5.20
C ARG A 81 -1.06 8.62 5.51
N GLN A 82 -0.67 9.08 6.70
CA GLN A 82 -0.83 10.48 7.11
C GLN A 82 -0.07 11.45 6.20
N ARG A 83 1.15 11.11 5.78
CA ARG A 83 1.93 11.92 4.82
C ARG A 83 1.22 12.07 3.47
N PHE A 84 0.41 11.08 3.07
CA PHE A 84 -0.44 11.15 1.89
C PHE A 84 -1.88 11.60 2.19
N GLY A 85 -2.12 12.22 3.35
CA GLY A 85 -3.42 12.82 3.70
C GLY A 85 -4.53 11.81 3.95
N ILE A 86 -4.21 10.53 4.15
CA ILE A 86 -5.19 9.50 4.51
C ILE A 86 -5.41 9.59 6.02
N GLY A 87 -6.66 9.83 6.42
CA GLY A 87 -7.06 9.97 7.81
C GLY A 87 -7.17 8.65 8.58
N PHE A 88 -7.47 8.75 9.86
CA PHE A 88 -7.75 7.60 10.74
C PHE A 88 -9.27 7.54 10.93
N SER A 89 -9.94 6.73 10.13
CA SER A 89 -11.40 6.57 10.12
C SER A 89 -11.79 5.12 9.99
#